data_AF-A0A7S4JZI6-F1
#
_entry.id   AF-A0A7S4JZI6-F1
#
_cell.length_a   1.000
_cell.length_b   1.000
_cell.length_c   1.000
_cell.angle_alpha   90.00
_cell.angle_beta   90.00
_cell.angle_gamma   90.00
#
_symmetry.space_group_name_H-M   'P 1'
#
loop_
_entity.id
_entity.type
_entity.pdbx_description
1 polymer ?
#
loop_
_entity_poly.entity_id
_entity_poly.type
_entity_poly.pdbx_seq_one_letter_code
_entity_poly.pdbx_strand_id
1 'polypeptide(L)'
;ESFVRKIEELPGATENPSLRGFLFEMLFFARIGRKAGLQVTLRPEGEEAESENQGESEKRDDWKGCSVKPLEAREVDKARMQGTNRLCLKPLRWNQEGYDAVIVDFNCKLVRFVQVTIAETHDLKLRYMYDCLKTLRIEEGGPWKVEVAFVVPKEYLYKF
;
A
#
# COMPACT_ATOMS: atom_id res chain seq x y z
N GLU A 1 -14.94 -10.75 1.58
CA GLU A 1 -14.73 -10.93 3.04
C GLU A 1 -15.07 -12.35 3.52
N SER A 2 -16.19 -12.96 3.09
CA SER A 2 -16.54 -14.35 3.50
C SER A 2 -15.46 -15.40 3.21
N PHE A 3 -14.78 -15.33 2.06
CA PHE A 3 -13.75 -16.31 1.70
C PHE A 3 -12.52 -16.27 2.60
N VAL A 4 -12.05 -15.07 2.99
CA VAL A 4 -10.85 -14.97 3.83
C VAL A 4 -11.14 -15.41 5.27
N ARG A 5 -12.31 -15.05 5.82
CA ARG A 5 -12.76 -15.58 7.12
C ARG A 5 -12.82 -17.11 7.14
N LYS A 6 -13.34 -17.71 6.06
CA LYS A 6 -13.39 -19.17 5.91
C LYS A 6 -11.99 -19.83 5.87
N ILE A 7 -10.96 -19.13 5.43
CA ILE A 7 -9.58 -19.64 5.46
C ILE A 7 -8.94 -19.46 6.84
N GLU A 8 -9.22 -18.34 7.52
CA GLU A 8 -8.79 -18.12 8.92
C GLU A 8 -9.37 -19.19 9.87
N GLU A 9 -10.54 -19.73 9.54
CA GLU A 9 -11.21 -20.82 10.28
C GLU A 9 -10.63 -22.22 9.98
N LEU A 10 -9.70 -22.37 9.02
CA LEU A 10 -9.08 -23.66 8.73
C LEU A 10 -8.03 -24.03 9.81
N PRO A 11 -8.08 -25.25 10.37
CA PRO A 11 -7.09 -25.70 11.36
C PRO A 11 -5.67 -25.63 10.80
N GLY A 12 -4.75 -24.97 11.50
CA GLY A 12 -3.34 -24.84 11.11
C GLY A 12 -3.05 -23.77 10.05
N ALA A 13 -4.07 -23.14 9.45
CA ALA A 13 -3.85 -22.07 8.48
C ALA A 13 -3.26 -20.79 9.12
N THR A 14 -3.55 -20.57 10.39
CA THR A 14 -3.04 -19.45 11.20
C THR A 14 -1.63 -19.68 11.73
N GLU A 15 -1.12 -20.91 11.72
CA GLU A 15 0.22 -21.29 12.23
C GLU A 15 1.32 -21.15 11.17
N ASN A 16 0.97 -21.08 9.87
CA ASN A 16 1.92 -20.90 8.78
C ASN A 16 2.11 -19.40 8.48
N PRO A 17 3.30 -18.81 8.75
CA PRO A 17 3.53 -17.38 8.54
C PRO A 17 3.38 -16.94 7.08
N SER A 18 3.78 -17.78 6.12
CA SER A 18 3.65 -17.47 4.69
C SER A 18 2.19 -17.43 4.26
N LEU A 19 1.38 -18.38 4.71
CA LEU A 19 -0.06 -18.40 4.43
C LEU A 19 -0.76 -17.20 5.09
N ARG A 20 -0.38 -16.87 6.33
CA ARG A 20 -0.95 -15.72 7.05
C ARG A 20 -0.60 -14.40 6.35
N GLY A 21 0.63 -14.25 5.86
CA GLY A 21 1.04 -13.09 5.06
C GLY A 21 0.22 -12.98 3.76
N PHE A 22 0.08 -14.10 3.04
CA PHE A 22 -0.71 -14.14 1.81
C PHE A 22 -2.19 -13.78 2.04
N LEU A 23 -2.81 -14.30 3.11
CA LEU A 23 -4.20 -13.96 3.45
C LEU A 23 -4.36 -12.49 3.82
N PHE A 24 -3.37 -11.92 4.50
CA PHE A 24 -3.37 -10.51 4.85
C PHE A 24 -3.27 -9.62 3.60
N GLU A 25 -2.42 -9.98 2.63
CA GLU A 25 -2.36 -9.33 1.32
C GLU A 25 -3.69 -9.45 0.56
N MET A 26 -4.32 -10.63 0.56
CA MET A 26 -5.65 -10.81 -0.04
C MET A 26 -6.72 -9.94 0.63
N LEU A 27 -6.70 -9.82 1.97
CA LEU A 27 -7.62 -8.94 2.71
C LEU A 27 -7.40 -7.49 2.35
N PHE A 28 -6.14 -7.07 2.23
CA PHE A 28 -5.78 -5.73 1.79
C PHE A 28 -6.41 -5.42 0.43
N PHE A 29 -6.17 -6.25 -0.60
CA PHE A 29 -6.75 -6.04 -1.93
C PHE A 29 -8.28 -6.16 -1.96
N ALA A 30 -8.87 -6.96 -1.08
CA ALA A 30 -10.31 -7.07 -0.96
C ALA A 30 -10.97 -5.82 -0.34
N ARG A 31 -10.20 -4.93 0.31
CA ARG A 31 -10.71 -3.75 1.02
C ARG A 31 -10.35 -2.43 0.35
N ILE A 32 -9.14 -2.30 -0.16
CA ILE A 32 -8.70 -1.08 -0.85
C ILE A 32 -9.66 -0.72 -2.00
N GLY A 33 -9.97 0.57 -2.13
CA GLY A 33 -10.84 1.07 -3.20
C GLY A 33 -12.34 0.78 -3.07
N ARG A 34 -12.81 0.06 -2.04
CA ARG A 34 -14.26 -0.13 -1.79
C ARG A 34 -14.87 1.05 -1.03
N LYS A 35 -16.21 1.14 -0.98
CA LYS A 35 -16.94 2.22 -0.28
C LYS A 35 -16.57 2.33 1.21
N ALA A 36 -16.36 1.21 1.90
CA ALA A 36 -15.84 1.21 3.27
C ALA A 36 -14.35 1.61 3.33
N GLY A 37 -13.59 1.26 2.29
CA GLY A 37 -12.17 1.55 2.12
C GLY A 37 -11.27 0.86 3.13
N LEU A 38 -10.00 1.24 3.09
CA LEU A 38 -9.03 0.96 4.14
C LEU A 38 -8.68 2.29 4.80
N GLN A 39 -8.93 2.42 6.11
CA GLN A 39 -8.35 3.50 6.89
C GLN A 39 -6.95 3.09 7.30
N VAL A 40 -5.96 3.91 6.92
CA VAL A 40 -4.57 3.69 7.29
C VAL A 40 -4.17 4.80 8.24
N THR A 41 -3.70 4.42 9.42
CA THR A 41 -3.08 5.36 10.37
C THR A 41 -1.63 5.52 9.95
N LEU A 42 -1.24 6.73 9.55
CA LEU A 42 0.16 7.06 9.32
C LEU A 42 0.82 7.35 10.68
N ARG A 43 2.03 6.83 10.90
CA ARG A 43 2.83 7.21 12.05
C ARG A 43 3.28 8.67 11.84
N PRO A 44 3.11 9.58 12.83
CA PRO A 44 3.67 10.92 12.73
C PRO A 44 5.20 10.86 12.62
N GLU A 45 5.78 11.79 11.85
CA GLU A 45 7.23 11.91 11.66
C GLU A 45 7.74 13.16 12.41
N GLY A 46 8.91 13.07 13.05
CA GLY A 46 9.60 14.22 13.66
C GLY A 46 9.10 14.59 15.07
N GLU A 47 9.23 15.87 15.44
CA GLU A 47 8.88 16.43 16.77
C GLU A 47 7.40 16.19 17.17
N GLU A 48 6.51 15.88 16.21
CA GLU A 48 5.11 15.44 16.44
C GLU A 48 5.05 14.08 17.20
N ALA A 49 6.10 13.26 17.19
CA ALA A 49 6.14 11.98 17.90
C ALA A 49 6.44 12.10 19.41
N GLU A 50 7.02 13.22 19.86
CA GLU A 50 7.42 13.43 21.26
C GLU A 50 6.38 14.22 22.07
N SER A 51 5.35 14.75 21.40
CA SER A 51 4.23 15.44 22.02
C SER A 51 3.14 14.43 22.44
N GLU A 52 3.35 13.71 23.53
CA GLU A 52 2.34 12.79 24.11
C GLU A 52 1.07 13.51 24.64
N ASN A 53 1.01 14.84 24.56
CA ASN A 53 -0.08 15.62 25.10
C ASN A 53 -0.52 16.71 24.12
N GLN A 54 -1.45 16.37 23.22
CA GLN A 54 -2.65 17.17 22.90
C GLN A 54 -3.26 16.68 21.58
N GLY A 55 -4.34 15.89 21.64
CA GLY A 55 -5.41 15.86 20.63
C GLY A 55 -5.03 15.92 19.15
N GLU A 56 -3.88 15.36 18.76
CA GLU A 56 -3.35 15.49 17.40
C GLU A 56 -4.11 14.52 16.50
N SER A 57 -4.75 15.08 15.48
CA SER A 57 -5.51 14.33 14.50
C SER A 57 -4.58 13.35 13.79
N GLU A 58 -4.70 12.05 14.10
CA GLU A 58 -4.08 10.97 13.31
C GLU A 58 -4.18 11.34 11.82
N LYS A 59 -3.05 11.55 11.15
CA LYS A 59 -3.03 11.80 9.69
C LYS A 59 -3.55 10.51 9.04
N ARG A 60 -4.85 10.49 8.76
CA ARG A 60 -5.54 9.39 8.08
C ARG A 60 -5.46 9.66 6.60
N ASP A 61 -4.86 8.74 5.86
CA ASP A 61 -5.03 8.73 4.42
C ASP A 61 -6.24 7.84 4.08
N ASP A 62 -7.17 8.40 3.31
CA ASP A 62 -8.36 7.69 2.89
C ASP A 62 -8.08 6.97 1.57
N TRP A 63 -7.88 5.65 1.64
CA TRP A 63 -7.71 4.80 0.46
C TRP A 63 -9.07 4.36 -0.14
N LYS A 64 -10.19 4.99 0.27
CA LYS A 64 -11.48 4.88 -0.42
C LYS A 64 -11.38 5.37 -1.85
N GLY A 65 -12.08 4.68 -2.75
CA GLY A 65 -12.14 5.06 -4.17
C GLY A 65 -10.88 4.75 -4.99
N CYS A 66 -9.81 4.24 -4.38
CA CYS A 66 -8.62 3.77 -5.10
C CYS A 66 -8.86 2.36 -5.69
N SER A 67 -9.67 2.25 -6.74
CA SER A 67 -9.89 0.96 -7.41
C SER A 67 -8.56 0.44 -7.96
N VAL A 68 -8.18 -0.78 -7.58
CA VAL A 68 -6.91 -1.38 -7.98
C VAL A 68 -6.97 -1.82 -9.43
N LYS A 69 -6.05 -1.31 -10.25
CA LYS A 69 -5.84 -1.69 -11.65
C LYS A 69 -4.54 -2.47 -11.79
N PRO A 70 -4.37 -3.28 -12.83
CA PRO A 70 -3.05 -3.83 -13.15
C PRO A 70 -2.07 -2.71 -13.52
N LEU A 71 -0.81 -2.83 -13.11
CA LEU A 71 0.27 -1.92 -13.48
C LEU A 71 0.62 -2.12 -14.96
N GLU A 72 -0.13 -1.44 -15.81
CA GLU A 72 0.06 -1.43 -17.26
C GLU A 72 0.12 0.02 -17.74
N ALA A 73 0.99 0.30 -18.72
CA ALA A 73 1.14 1.64 -19.29
C ALA A 73 -0.20 2.22 -19.78
N ARG A 74 -1.08 1.38 -20.34
CA ARG A 74 -2.42 1.79 -20.82
C ARG A 74 -3.31 2.33 -19.71
N GLU A 75 -3.24 1.78 -18.49
CA GLU A 75 -4.08 2.23 -17.37
C GLU A 75 -3.58 3.58 -16.84
N VAL A 76 -2.25 3.77 -16.85
CA VAL A 76 -1.61 5.04 -16.50
C VAL A 76 -1.96 6.13 -17.51
N ASP A 77 -1.82 5.84 -18.81
CA ASP A 77 -2.13 6.79 -19.88
C ASP A 77 -3.63 7.16 -19.87
N LYS A 78 -4.51 6.18 -19.68
CA LYS A 78 -5.96 6.41 -19.52
C LYS A 78 -6.27 7.30 -18.32
N ALA A 79 -5.66 7.03 -17.16
CA ALA A 79 -5.88 7.83 -15.96
C ALA A 79 -5.46 9.30 -16.19
N ARG A 80 -4.32 9.53 -16.85
CA ARG A 80 -3.84 10.87 -17.22
C ARG A 80 -4.81 11.58 -18.19
N MET A 81 -5.27 10.89 -19.24
CA MET A 81 -6.21 11.45 -20.21
C MET A 81 -7.58 11.80 -19.59
N GLN A 82 -8.03 11.03 -18.61
CA GLN A 82 -9.31 11.23 -17.94
C GLN A 82 -9.24 12.26 -16.79
N GLY A 83 -8.07 12.86 -16.53
CA GLY A 83 -7.89 13.76 -15.39
C GLY A 83 -8.11 13.05 -14.04
N THR A 84 -7.77 11.76 -13.96
CA THR A 84 -7.90 11.00 -12.71
C THR A 84 -6.88 11.52 -11.70
N ASN A 85 -7.36 11.97 -10.54
CA ASN A 85 -6.49 12.53 -9.50
C ASN A 85 -5.62 11.47 -8.82
N ARG A 86 -6.15 10.26 -8.61
CA ARG A 86 -5.49 9.21 -7.84
C ARG A 86 -5.73 7.82 -8.46
N LEU A 87 -4.66 7.04 -8.55
CA LEU A 87 -4.65 5.72 -9.20
C LEU A 87 -3.97 4.71 -8.28
N CYS A 88 -4.57 3.53 -8.09
CA CYS A 88 -3.93 2.39 -7.42
C CYS A 88 -3.63 1.30 -8.43
N LEU A 89 -2.40 0.83 -8.44
CA LEU A 89 -1.91 -0.19 -9.36
C LEU A 89 -1.32 -1.35 -8.57
N LYS A 90 -1.54 -2.57 -9.05
CA LYS A 90 -0.85 -3.77 -8.56
C LYS A 90 0.11 -4.31 -9.62
N PRO A 91 1.29 -4.82 -9.25
CA PRO A 91 2.17 -5.55 -10.15
C PRO A 91 1.43 -6.63 -10.95
N LEU A 92 1.88 -6.86 -12.19
CA LEU A 92 1.34 -7.92 -13.04
C LEU A 92 1.83 -9.31 -12.59
N ARG A 93 3.06 -9.38 -12.09
CA ARG A 93 3.65 -10.63 -11.60
C ARG A 93 3.32 -10.79 -10.13
N TRP A 94 2.71 -11.92 -9.79
CA TRP A 94 2.37 -12.28 -8.41
C TRP A 94 3.60 -12.48 -7.51
N ASN A 95 4.78 -12.68 -8.10
CA ASN A 95 6.06 -12.82 -7.40
C ASN A 95 6.98 -11.60 -7.61
N GLN A 96 6.42 -10.45 -7.99
CA GLN A 96 7.22 -9.23 -8.07
C GLN A 96 7.60 -8.81 -6.65
N GLU A 97 8.88 -8.94 -6.33
CA GLU A 97 9.36 -8.57 -5.00
C GLU A 97 9.40 -7.03 -4.86
N GLY A 98 9.28 -6.53 -3.64
CA GLY A 98 9.55 -5.13 -3.29
C GLY A 98 8.33 -4.26 -3.00
N TYR A 99 7.18 -4.49 -3.64
CA TYR A 99 5.92 -3.82 -3.29
C TYR A 99 4.72 -4.61 -3.80
N ASP A 100 3.60 -4.54 -3.08
CA ASP A 100 2.35 -5.24 -3.43
C ASP A 100 1.42 -4.31 -4.22
N ALA A 101 1.42 -3.02 -3.88
CA ALA A 101 0.67 -2.01 -4.62
C ALA A 101 1.45 -0.70 -4.74
N VAL A 102 1.07 0.12 -5.71
CA VAL A 102 1.55 1.49 -5.85
C VAL A 102 0.37 2.43 -6.01
N ILE A 103 0.36 3.49 -5.22
CA ILE A 103 -0.62 4.57 -5.29
C ILE A 103 0.06 5.77 -5.91
N VAL A 104 -0.53 6.30 -6.98
CA VAL A 104 -0.07 7.50 -7.66
C VAL A 104 -1.12 8.59 -7.44
N ASP A 105 -0.73 9.68 -6.80
CA ASP A 105 -1.52 10.89 -6.67
C ASP A 105 -0.92 11.97 -7.57
N PHE A 106 -1.64 12.31 -8.63
CA PHE A 106 -1.18 13.28 -9.63
C PHE A 106 -1.30 14.72 -9.13
N ASN A 107 -2.22 15.01 -8.21
CA ASN A 107 -2.42 16.35 -7.66
C ASN A 107 -1.31 16.70 -6.66
N CYS A 108 -1.04 15.78 -5.74
CA CYS A 108 0.02 15.95 -4.75
C CYS A 108 1.41 15.60 -5.28
N LYS A 109 1.51 15.09 -6.52
CA LYS A 109 2.75 14.55 -7.11
C LYS A 109 3.41 13.55 -6.16
N LEU A 110 2.64 12.57 -5.72
CA LEU A 110 3.07 11.56 -4.75
C LEU A 110 3.00 10.18 -5.39
N VAL A 111 4.07 9.40 -5.21
CA VAL A 111 4.07 7.96 -5.42
C VAL A 111 4.25 7.29 -4.07
N ARG A 112 3.32 6.41 -3.70
CA ARG A 112 3.44 5.59 -2.52
C ARG A 112 3.49 4.12 -2.90
N PHE A 113 4.62 3.49 -2.63
CA PHE A 113 4.75 2.05 -2.67
C PHE A 113 4.17 1.47 -1.39
N VAL A 114 3.36 0.42 -1.52
CA VAL A 114 2.70 -0.25 -0.41
C VAL A 114 3.29 -1.65 -0.28
N GLN A 115 3.80 -1.97 0.90
CA GLN A 115 4.22 -3.31 1.28
C GLN A 115 3.29 -3.82 2.39
N VAL A 116 2.53 -4.86 2.10
CA VAL A 116 1.60 -5.51 3.03
C VAL A 116 2.34 -6.66 3.69
N THR A 117 2.46 -6.61 5.00
CA THR A 117 3.35 -7.56 5.69
C THR A 117 2.96 -7.85 7.13
N ILE A 118 3.35 -9.05 7.57
CA ILE A 118 3.36 -9.48 8.96
C ILE A 118 4.76 -9.82 9.49
N ALA A 119 5.80 -9.76 8.66
CA ALA A 119 7.16 -10.12 9.06
C ALA A 119 7.89 -8.93 9.69
N GLU A 120 8.71 -9.14 10.71
CA GLU A 120 9.38 -8.04 11.42
C GLU A 120 10.58 -7.47 10.64
N THR A 121 11.11 -8.22 9.67
CA THR A 121 12.25 -7.82 8.84
C THR A 121 11.89 -7.85 7.36
N HIS A 122 12.30 -6.78 6.65
CA HIS A 122 12.03 -6.62 5.23
C HIS A 122 13.26 -6.19 4.46
N ASP A 123 13.53 -6.93 3.38
CA ASP A 123 14.42 -6.46 2.33
C ASP A 123 13.71 -5.37 1.54
N LEU A 124 14.22 -4.14 1.63
CA LEU A 124 13.76 -3.03 0.81
C LEU A 124 14.40 -3.12 -0.58
N LYS A 125 13.73 -3.81 -1.51
CA LYS A 125 14.25 -4.04 -2.86
C LYS A 125 13.98 -2.86 -3.80
N LEU A 126 14.67 -1.74 -3.56
CA LEU A 126 14.51 -0.45 -4.25
C LEU A 126 14.57 -0.54 -5.79
N ARG A 127 15.30 -1.50 -6.35
CA ARG A 127 15.38 -1.70 -7.81
C ARG A 127 14.01 -1.85 -8.47
N TYR A 128 13.08 -2.56 -7.84
CA TYR A 128 11.74 -2.78 -8.40
C TYR A 128 10.88 -1.53 -8.31
N MET A 129 11.08 -0.71 -7.27
CA MET A 129 10.43 0.59 -7.14
C MET A 129 10.92 1.55 -8.23
N TYR A 130 12.23 1.57 -8.49
CA TYR A 130 12.82 2.36 -9.56
C TYR A 130 12.29 1.95 -10.96
N ASP A 131 12.19 0.65 -11.24
CA ASP A 131 11.61 0.15 -12.49
C ASP A 131 10.12 0.52 -12.64
N CYS A 132 9.38 0.54 -11.53
CA CYS A 132 8.00 1.04 -11.51
C CYS A 132 7.93 2.53 -11.84
N LEU A 133 8.78 3.37 -11.23
CA LEU A 133 8.82 4.82 -11.52
C LEU A 133 9.09 5.11 -13.00
N LYS A 134 10.01 4.35 -13.62
CA LYS A 134 10.24 4.42 -15.08
C LYS A 134 8.98 4.06 -15.87
N THR A 135 8.27 3.01 -15.47
CA THR A 135 6.98 2.61 -16.09
C THR A 135 5.91 3.70 -15.95
N LEU A 136 5.89 4.42 -14.82
CA LEU A 136 4.99 5.54 -14.56
C LEU A 136 5.38 6.84 -15.28
N ARG A 137 6.54 6.86 -15.95
CA ARG A 137 7.17 8.06 -16.56
C ARG A 137 7.35 9.18 -15.54
N ILE A 138 7.88 8.83 -14.38
CA ILE A 138 8.22 9.77 -13.32
C ILE A 138 9.72 10.03 -13.38
N GLU A 139 10.07 11.29 -13.63
CA GLU A 139 11.45 11.71 -13.83
C GLU A 139 12.21 11.83 -12.50
N GLU A 140 13.48 11.41 -12.53
CA GLU A 140 14.40 11.58 -11.41
C GLU A 140 14.69 13.05 -11.16
N GLY A 141 14.77 13.46 -9.89
CA GLY A 141 14.93 14.88 -9.51
C GLY A 141 13.70 15.75 -9.79
N GLY A 142 12.61 15.17 -10.28
CA GLY A 142 11.34 15.86 -10.48
C GLY A 142 10.65 16.23 -9.16
N PRO A 143 9.54 16.98 -9.24
CA PRO A 143 8.78 17.44 -8.06
C PRO A 143 7.98 16.33 -7.34
N TRP A 144 8.30 15.06 -7.59
CA TRP A 144 7.54 13.93 -7.07
C TRP A 144 8.08 13.49 -5.71
N LYS A 145 7.20 13.40 -4.71
CA LYS A 145 7.52 12.71 -3.46
C LYS A 145 7.36 11.21 -3.66
N VAL A 146 8.34 10.42 -3.21
CA VAL A 146 8.26 8.97 -3.20
C VAL A 146 8.27 8.49 -1.76
N GLU A 147 7.28 7.68 -1.39
CA GLU A 147 7.13 7.10 -0.05
C GLU A 147 6.99 5.58 -0.13
N VAL A 148 7.42 4.89 0.93
CA VAL A 148 7.16 3.47 1.15
C VAL A 148 6.32 3.36 2.40
N ALA A 149 5.13 2.77 2.27
CA ALA A 149 4.22 2.54 3.37
C ALA A 149 4.13 1.04 3.67
N PHE A 150 4.42 0.68 4.91
CA PHE A 150 4.19 -0.66 5.44
C PHE A 150 2.77 -0.73 5.99
N VAL A 151 1.99 -1.67 5.47
CA VAL A 151 0.67 -2.00 5.99
C VAL A 151 0.84 -3.26 6.80
N VAL A 152 0.60 -3.14 8.11
CA VAL A 152 0.77 -4.22 9.09
C VAL A 152 -0.54 -4.43 9.87
N PRO A 153 -0.79 -5.63 10.41
CA PRO A 153 -1.87 -5.82 11.37
C PRO A 153 -1.70 -4.88 12.56
N LYS A 154 -2.80 -4.36 13.10
CA LYS A 154 -2.75 -3.37 14.20
C LYS A 154 -2.01 -3.93 15.42
N GLU A 155 -2.20 -5.22 15.69
CA GLU A 155 -1.52 -5.95 16.74
C GLU A 155 0.00 -6.04 16.54
N TYR A 156 0.53 -5.78 15.34
CA TYR A 156 1.97 -5.83 15.06
C TYR A 156 2.61 -4.45 14.95
N LEU A 157 1.84 -3.37 15.08
CA LEU A 157 2.34 -2.01 14.94
C LEU A 157 3.51 -1.69 15.89
N TYR A 158 3.57 -2.31 17.07
CA TYR A 158 4.66 -2.10 18.04
C TYR A 158 5.99 -2.75 17.65
N LYS A 159 5.99 -3.59 16.60
CA LYS A 159 7.16 -4.33 16.13
C LYS A 159 7.87 -3.69 14.93
N PHE A 160 7.30 -2.62 14.38
CA PHE A 160 7.79 -1.83 13.25
C PHE A 160 7.96 -0.38 13.70
#